data_AF-A0A7S3B0Z6-F1
#
_entry.id   AF-A0A7S3B0Z6-F1
#
_cell.length_a   1.000
_cell.length_b   1.000
_cell.length_c   1.000
_cell.angle_alpha   90.00
_cell.angle_beta   90.00
_cell.angle_gamma   90.00
#
_symmetry.space_group_name_H-M   'P 1'
#
loop_
_entity.id
_entity.type
_entity.pdbx_description
1 polymer ?
#
loop_
_entity_poly.entity_id
_entity_poly.type
_entity_poly.pdbx_seq_one_letter_code
_entity_poly.pdbx_strand_id
1 'polypeptide(L)'
;KVVSQDRPRRELFDAETNHGKRTLTVELDTPEGRARLWDLLRVADVVIDGYTKGVLGRFGFSPERVLARNPHLVYLKSSCFGHVGPLAHGKGFQQNANFATGVATVEDENLLGYQLVSQIDYATGFLGAYGVILGLIDRQIAVKE
;
A
#
# COMPACT_ATOMS: atom_id res chain seq x y z
N LYS A 1 6.66 -7.14 6.29
CA LYS A 1 5.24 -6.74 6.50
C LYS A 1 5.08 -6.29 7.94
N VAL A 2 4.57 -5.08 8.17
CA VAL A 2 4.17 -4.64 9.52
C VAL A 2 2.71 -5.02 9.71
N VAL A 3 2.37 -5.63 10.85
CA VAL A 3 1.01 -6.04 11.19
C VAL A 3 0.63 -5.58 12.58
N SER A 4 -0.64 -5.73 12.94
CA SER A 4 -1.14 -5.62 14.32
C SER A 4 -1.65 -6.98 14.78
N GLN A 5 -1.55 -7.26 16.08
CA GLN A 5 -2.03 -8.48 16.74
C GLN A 5 -3.55 -8.62 16.65
N ASP A 6 -4.27 -7.52 16.80
CA ASP A 6 -5.74 -7.51 16.92
C ASP A 6 -6.45 -7.49 15.57
N ARG A 7 -5.69 -7.51 14.46
CA ARG A 7 -6.25 -7.49 13.10
C ARG A 7 -6.32 -8.90 12.53
N PRO A 8 -7.49 -9.35 12.04
CA PRO A 8 -7.65 -10.70 11.53
C PRO A 8 -6.71 -10.94 10.37
N ARG A 9 -5.96 -12.04 10.45
CA ARG A 9 -5.14 -12.53 9.36
C ARG A 9 -5.94 -13.48 8.48
N ARG A 10 -5.65 -13.46 7.19
CA ARG A 10 -6.21 -14.40 6.21
C ARG A 10 -5.08 -15.34 5.81
N GLU A 11 -5.06 -16.53 6.40
CA GLU A 11 -3.97 -17.51 6.21
C GLU A 11 -3.69 -17.80 4.73
N LEU A 12 -4.75 -17.92 3.93
CA LEU A 12 -4.64 -18.20 2.49
C LEU A 12 -3.88 -17.09 1.74
N PHE A 13 -4.21 -15.81 2.00
CA PHE A 13 -3.49 -14.68 1.41
C PHE A 13 -2.08 -14.51 1.99
N ASP A 14 -1.90 -14.84 3.28
CA ASP A 14 -0.58 -14.77 3.90
C ASP A 14 0.34 -15.83 3.30
N ALA A 15 -0.14 -17.05 3.05
CA ALA A 15 0.60 -18.08 2.34
C ALA A 15 0.96 -17.60 0.92
N GLU A 16 -0.04 -17.22 0.12
CA GLU A 16 0.17 -16.85 -1.28
C GLU A 16 1.10 -15.64 -1.48
N THR A 17 0.92 -14.56 -0.71
CA THR A 17 1.54 -13.26 -1.02
C THR A 17 2.69 -12.89 -0.11
N ASN A 18 2.96 -13.60 0.98
CA ASN A 18 4.05 -13.25 1.92
C ASN A 18 5.26 -14.16 1.88
N HIS A 19 5.38 -15.06 0.90
CA HIS A 19 6.61 -15.79 0.66
C HIS A 19 7.82 -14.84 0.59
N GLY A 20 8.87 -15.16 1.37
CA GLY A 20 10.10 -14.35 1.47
C GLY A 20 10.01 -13.08 2.32
N LYS A 21 8.84 -12.70 2.86
CA LYS A 21 8.68 -11.48 3.69
C LYS A 21 8.86 -11.79 5.18
N ARG A 22 9.73 -11.03 5.85
CA ARG A 22 9.77 -11.00 7.33
C ARG A 22 8.58 -10.18 7.85
N THR A 23 7.93 -10.68 8.89
CA THR A 23 6.78 -10.03 9.50
C THR A 23 7.11 -9.52 10.90
N LEU A 24 6.66 -8.31 11.21
CA LEU A 24 6.81 -7.69 12.51
C LEU A 24 5.47 -7.15 12.98
N THR A 25 5.13 -7.42 14.24
CA THR A 25 3.94 -6.87 14.89
C THR A 25 4.27 -5.52 15.55
N VAL A 26 3.46 -4.50 15.27
CA VAL A 26 3.59 -3.15 15.81
C VAL A 26 2.20 -2.57 16.06
N GLU A 27 1.92 -2.19 17.31
CA GLU A 27 0.65 -1.56 17.71
C GLU A 27 0.79 -0.03 17.73
N LEU A 28 0.21 0.64 16.73
CA LEU A 28 0.40 2.08 16.52
C LEU A 28 -0.40 2.98 17.47
N ASP A 29 -1.35 2.42 18.21
CA ASP A 29 -2.06 3.10 19.30
C ASP A 29 -1.16 3.35 20.53
N THR A 30 -0.13 2.52 20.72
CA THR A 30 0.88 2.72 21.78
C THR A 30 2.01 3.67 21.37
N PRO A 31 2.54 4.50 22.28
CA PRO A 31 3.76 5.28 22.04
C PRO A 31 4.95 4.42 21.58
N GLU A 32 5.11 3.24 22.18
CA GLU A 32 6.21 2.31 21.92
C GLU A 32 6.14 1.73 20.51
N GLY A 33 4.94 1.34 20.05
CA GLY A 33 4.75 0.87 18.69
C GLY A 33 4.98 1.96 17.65
N ARG A 34 4.57 3.21 17.94
CA ARG A 34 4.92 4.35 17.07
C ARG A 34 6.43 4.59 17.03
N ALA A 35 7.12 4.56 18.17
CA ALA A 35 8.58 4.69 18.20
C ALA A 35 9.25 3.60 17.36
N ARG A 36 8.80 2.34 17.51
CA ARG A 36 9.33 1.20 16.76
C ARG A 36 9.11 1.32 15.25
N LEU A 37 7.96 1.84 14.80
CA LEU A 37 7.76 2.10 13.37
C LEU A 37 8.69 3.21 12.86
N TRP A 38 8.91 4.28 13.63
CA TRP A 38 9.89 5.31 13.27
C TRP A 38 11.31 4.77 13.15
N ASP A 39 11.73 3.86 14.03
CA ASP A 39 13.05 3.23 13.96
C ASP A 39 13.24 2.41 12.68
N LEU A 40 12.20 1.71 12.24
CA LEU A 40 12.21 0.99 10.96
C LEU A 40 12.28 1.94 9.78
N LEU A 41 11.46 3.01 9.80
CA LEU A 41 11.42 4.02 8.74
C LEU A 41 12.77 4.72 8.56
N ARG A 42 13.55 4.89 9.64
CA ARG A 42 14.89 5.51 9.59
C ARG A 42 15.87 4.77 8.69
N VAL A 43 15.72 3.45 8.56
CA VAL A 43 16.65 2.59 7.81
C VAL A 43 16.01 1.99 6.56
N ALA A 44 14.75 2.32 6.29
CA ALA A 44 14.05 1.83 5.12
C ALA A 44 14.39 2.66 3.87
N ASP A 45 14.39 2.00 2.72
CA ASP A 45 14.46 2.67 1.41
C ASP A 45 13.08 2.96 0.83
N VAL A 46 12.11 2.10 1.13
CA VAL A 46 10.77 2.12 0.55
C VAL A 46 9.73 1.93 1.64
N VAL A 47 8.65 2.70 1.57
CA VAL A 47 7.43 2.48 2.34
C VAL A 47 6.28 2.24 1.37
N ILE A 48 5.48 1.21 1.64
CA ILE A 48 4.26 0.92 0.91
C ILE A 48 3.08 1.06 1.87
N ASP A 49 2.24 2.06 1.64
CA ASP A 49 1.03 2.35 2.42
C ASP A 49 -0.22 2.08 1.57
N GLY A 50 -0.94 1.00 1.91
CA GLY A 50 -2.22 0.63 1.30
C GLY A 50 -3.46 1.02 2.11
N TYR A 51 -3.32 1.80 3.19
CA TYR A 51 -4.48 2.25 3.97
C TYR A 51 -5.27 3.35 3.23
N THR A 52 -6.53 3.55 3.61
CA THR A 52 -7.29 4.71 3.13
C THR A 52 -6.62 6.02 3.53
N LYS A 53 -6.81 7.07 2.73
CA LYS A 53 -6.27 8.41 2.98
C LYS A 53 -6.50 8.87 4.42
N GLY A 54 -5.44 9.35 5.07
CA GLY A 54 -5.46 9.89 6.43
C GLY A 54 -5.39 8.88 7.57
N VAL A 55 -5.51 7.57 7.33
CA VAL A 55 -5.50 6.55 8.39
C VAL A 55 -4.17 6.53 9.14
N LEU A 56 -3.04 6.39 8.46
CA LEU A 56 -1.71 6.43 9.09
C LEU A 56 -1.39 7.81 9.67
N GLY A 57 -1.95 8.88 9.10
CA GLY A 57 -1.81 10.24 9.61
C GLY A 57 -2.33 10.41 11.05
N ARG A 58 -3.39 9.70 11.43
CA ARG A 58 -3.92 9.69 12.81
C ARG A 58 -2.92 9.15 13.83
N PHE A 59 -2.01 8.30 13.39
CA PHE A 59 -0.92 7.75 14.21
C PHE A 59 0.39 8.52 14.07
N GLY A 60 0.40 9.64 13.32
CA GLY A 60 1.57 10.48 13.11
C GLY A 60 2.43 10.12 11.90
N PHE A 61 1.96 9.21 11.02
CA PHE A 61 2.70 8.69 9.86
C PHE A 61 2.04 9.09 8.53
N SER A 62 1.67 10.36 8.40
CA SER A 62 1.25 10.85 7.09
C SER A 62 2.45 10.87 6.12
N PRO A 63 2.23 10.74 4.80
CA PRO A 63 3.32 10.78 3.82
C PRO A 63 4.22 12.02 4.01
N GLU A 64 3.62 13.18 4.25
CA GLU A 64 4.33 14.45 4.43
C GLU A 64 5.26 14.41 5.65
N ARG A 65 4.76 13.87 6.78
CA ARG A 65 5.57 13.74 8.00
C ARG A 65 6.68 12.71 7.86
N VAL A 66 6.40 11.59 7.20
CA VAL A 66 7.39 10.53 6.96
C VAL A 66 8.51 11.05 6.06
N LEU A 67 8.17 11.69 4.95
CA LEU A 67 9.15 12.24 4.00
C LEU A 67 9.91 13.44 4.57
N ALA A 68 9.28 14.29 5.40
CA ALA A 68 9.99 15.37 6.08
C ALA A 68 11.08 14.86 7.03
N ARG A 69 10.86 13.69 7.68
CA ARG A 69 11.84 13.09 8.60
C ARG A 69 12.88 12.25 7.88
N ASN A 70 12.49 11.57 6.80
CA ASN A 70 13.33 10.67 6.02
C ASN A 70 13.20 11.02 4.53
N PRO A 71 13.86 12.09 4.04
CA PRO A 71 13.69 12.58 2.68
C PRO A 71 14.23 11.63 1.60
N HIS A 72 15.05 10.64 1.98
CA HIS A 72 15.58 9.62 1.07
C HIS A 72 14.60 8.48 0.78
N LEU A 73 13.45 8.43 1.45
CA LEU A 73 12.46 7.38 1.26
C LEU A 73 11.71 7.53 -0.06
N VAL A 74 11.49 6.41 -0.75
CA VAL A 74 10.46 6.29 -1.77
C VAL A 74 9.15 5.86 -1.09
N TYR A 75 8.12 6.70 -1.15
CA TYR A 75 6.83 6.43 -0.53
C TYR A 75 5.78 6.06 -1.58
N LEU A 76 5.38 4.78 -1.60
CA LEU A 76 4.27 4.31 -2.42
C LEU A 76 2.97 4.37 -1.62
N LYS A 77 2.08 5.28 -2.02
CA LYS A 77 0.70 5.34 -1.50
C LYS A 77 -0.26 4.67 -2.49
N SER A 78 -0.79 3.51 -2.12
CA SER A 78 -1.79 2.78 -2.90
C SER A 78 -3.20 3.06 -2.37
N SER A 79 -4.13 3.37 -3.26
CA SER A 79 -5.55 3.57 -2.95
C SER A 79 -6.43 3.15 -4.12
N CYS A 80 -7.66 2.72 -3.83
CA CYS A 80 -8.60 2.27 -4.86
C CYS A 80 -9.07 3.41 -5.79
N PHE A 81 -9.23 4.64 -5.26
CA PHE A 81 -9.82 5.76 -5.98
C PHE A 81 -8.88 6.97 -6.14
N GLY A 82 -7.57 6.81 -5.91
CA GLY A 82 -6.60 7.89 -5.95
C GLY A 82 -6.61 8.80 -4.72
N HIS A 83 -5.90 9.93 -4.81
CA HIS A 83 -5.62 10.84 -3.67
C HIS A 83 -6.37 12.17 -3.74
N VAL A 84 -7.06 12.42 -4.84
CA VAL A 84 -7.78 13.66 -5.16
C VAL A 84 -9.21 13.37 -5.61
N GLY A 85 -10.07 14.39 -5.61
CA GLY A 85 -11.46 14.26 -6.04
C GLY A 85 -12.41 13.71 -4.97
N PRO A 86 -13.70 13.56 -5.32
CA PRO A 86 -14.77 13.26 -4.36
C PRO A 86 -14.64 11.88 -3.71
N LEU A 87 -13.93 10.95 -4.35
CA LEU A 87 -13.72 9.58 -3.86
C LEU A 87 -12.37 9.38 -3.16
N ALA A 88 -11.57 10.44 -2.93
CA ALA A 88 -10.23 10.33 -2.33
C ALA A 88 -10.19 9.68 -0.93
N HIS A 89 -11.32 9.69 -0.20
CA HIS A 89 -11.48 9.05 1.10
C HIS A 89 -12.24 7.71 1.01
N GLY A 90 -12.60 7.28 -0.19
CA GLY A 90 -13.31 6.04 -0.45
C GLY A 90 -12.48 4.81 -0.07
N LYS A 91 -13.16 3.83 0.52
CA LYS A 91 -12.63 2.47 0.70
C LYS A 91 -13.09 1.64 -0.47
N GLY A 92 -12.21 0.79 -0.99
CA GLY A 92 -12.57 -0.08 -2.09
C GLY A 92 -11.72 -1.34 -2.10
N PHE A 93 -12.33 -2.40 -2.59
CA PHE A 93 -11.70 -3.66 -2.97
C PHE A 93 -11.72 -3.79 -4.49
N GLN A 94 -11.14 -4.86 -5.02
CA GLN A 94 -11.11 -5.11 -6.46
C GLN A 94 -12.47 -4.93 -7.14
N GLN A 95 -13.57 -5.40 -6.56
CA GLN A 95 -14.90 -5.26 -7.17
C GLN A 95 -15.25 -3.78 -7.39
N ASN A 96 -14.96 -2.92 -6.41
CA ASN A 96 -15.19 -1.49 -6.53
C ASN A 96 -14.33 -0.88 -7.64
N ALA A 97 -13.07 -1.28 -7.73
CA ALA A 97 -12.18 -0.84 -8.79
C ALA A 97 -12.66 -1.33 -10.17
N ASN A 98 -13.16 -2.57 -10.26
CA ASN A 98 -13.71 -3.13 -11.50
C ASN A 98 -14.91 -2.30 -12.00
N PHE A 99 -15.82 -1.92 -11.11
CA PHE A 99 -16.94 -1.05 -11.47
C PHE A 99 -16.48 0.36 -11.84
N ALA A 100 -15.58 0.94 -11.06
CA ALA A 100 -15.09 2.31 -11.31
C ALA A 100 -14.29 2.45 -12.61
N THR A 101 -13.69 1.37 -13.09
CA THR A 101 -12.86 1.34 -14.31
C THR A 101 -13.59 0.77 -15.52
N GLY A 102 -14.83 0.29 -15.37
CA GLY A 102 -15.58 -0.37 -16.44
C GLY A 102 -15.17 -1.82 -16.71
N VAL A 103 -14.18 -2.38 -15.99
CA VAL A 103 -13.84 -3.81 -16.12
C VAL A 103 -15.03 -4.71 -15.79
N ALA A 104 -15.90 -4.30 -14.87
CA ALA A 104 -17.11 -5.04 -14.52
C ALA A 104 -18.17 -5.06 -15.64
N THR A 105 -18.07 -4.20 -16.67
CA THR A 105 -19.02 -4.17 -17.80
C THR A 105 -18.58 -5.06 -18.96
N VAL A 106 -17.40 -5.68 -18.87
CA VAL A 106 -16.99 -6.69 -19.85
C VAL A 106 -17.84 -7.94 -19.59
N GLU A 107 -18.83 -8.17 -20.45
CA GLU A 107 -19.68 -9.35 -20.41
C GLU A 107 -18.82 -10.60 -20.66
N ASP A 108 -18.77 -11.49 -19.68
CA ASP A 108 -18.38 -12.88 -19.88
C ASP A 108 -19.60 -13.72 -19.51
N GLU A 109 -20.28 -14.26 -20.53
CA GLU A 109 -21.53 -15.01 -20.38
C GLU A 109 -21.39 -16.24 -19.44
N ASN A 110 -20.15 -16.64 -19.10
CA ASN A 110 -19.86 -17.77 -18.21
C ASN A 110 -19.32 -17.38 -16.82
N LEU A 111 -19.07 -16.10 -16.56
CA LEU A 111 -18.57 -15.58 -15.29
C LEU A 111 -19.41 -14.37 -14.89
N LEU A 112 -20.48 -14.61 -14.12
CA LEU A 112 -21.35 -13.60 -13.49
C LEU A 112 -20.55 -12.56 -12.68
N GLY A 113 -19.92 -11.58 -13.33
CA GLY A 113 -19.20 -10.44 -12.71
C GLY A 113 -18.10 -10.79 -11.69
N TYR A 114 -17.84 -12.08 -11.45
CA TYR A 114 -16.97 -12.60 -10.41
C TYR A 114 -15.69 -13.07 -11.07
N GLN A 115 -14.76 -12.14 -11.28
CA GLN A 115 -13.46 -12.51 -11.78
C GLN A 115 -12.72 -13.33 -10.70
N LEU A 116 -12.41 -14.59 -11.03
CA LEU A 116 -11.70 -15.53 -10.15
C LEU A 116 -10.29 -15.05 -9.77
N VAL A 117 -9.71 -14.15 -10.56
CA VAL A 117 -8.36 -13.62 -10.38
C VAL A 117 -8.41 -12.15 -10.01
N SER A 118 -7.56 -11.76 -9.06
CA SER A 118 -7.44 -10.38 -8.59
C SER A 118 -6.72 -9.45 -9.60
N GLN A 119 -7.20 -9.37 -10.86
CA GLN A 119 -6.54 -8.66 -11.96
C GLN A 119 -6.12 -7.22 -11.62
N ILE A 120 -7.02 -6.42 -11.06
CA ILE A 120 -6.71 -5.02 -10.70
C ILE A 120 -5.74 -4.96 -9.51
N ASP A 121 -5.88 -5.85 -8.52
CA ASP A 121 -4.97 -5.86 -7.38
C ASP A 121 -3.54 -6.24 -7.82
N TYR A 122 -3.36 -7.25 -8.66
CA TYR A 122 -2.05 -7.61 -9.21
C TYR A 122 -1.50 -6.51 -10.11
N ALA A 123 -2.31 -5.97 -11.02
CA ALA A 123 -1.88 -4.87 -11.89
C ALA A 123 -1.43 -3.64 -11.08
N THR A 124 -2.19 -3.28 -10.04
CA THR A 124 -1.83 -2.20 -9.10
C THR A 124 -0.52 -2.51 -8.37
N GLY A 125 -0.34 -3.76 -7.94
CA GLY A 125 0.91 -4.23 -7.32
C GLY A 125 2.12 -4.11 -8.26
N PHE A 126 1.99 -4.56 -9.51
CA PHE A 126 3.06 -4.48 -10.51
C PHE A 126 3.39 -3.04 -10.88
N LEU A 127 2.39 -2.19 -11.13
CA LEU A 127 2.60 -0.78 -11.44
C LEU A 127 3.21 -0.03 -10.26
N GLY A 128 2.77 -0.33 -9.03
CA GLY A 128 3.35 0.23 -7.82
C GLY A 128 4.81 -0.18 -7.64
N ALA A 129 5.15 -1.45 -7.86
CA ALA A 129 6.51 -1.94 -7.81
C ALA A 129 7.39 -1.28 -8.88
N TYR A 130 6.89 -1.13 -10.11
CA TYR A 130 7.58 -0.43 -11.18
C TYR A 130 7.85 1.04 -10.81
N GLY A 131 6.85 1.76 -10.29
CA GLY A 131 7.02 3.14 -9.82
C GLY A 131 8.03 3.27 -8.68
N VAL A 132 8.06 2.30 -7.75
CA VAL A 132 9.08 2.25 -6.69
C VAL A 132 10.48 2.08 -7.28
N ILE A 133 10.66 1.17 -8.25
CA ILE A 133 11.95 0.94 -8.91
C ILE A 133 12.43 2.23 -9.59
N LEU A 134 11.55 2.92 -10.32
CA LEU A 134 11.87 4.21 -10.93
C LEU A 134 12.28 5.24 -9.89
N GLY A 135 11.52 5.39 -8.81
CA GLY A 135 11.86 6.33 -7.73
C GLY A 135 13.21 6.02 -7.06
N LEU A 136 13.57 4.74 -6.94
CA LEU A 136 14.88 4.34 -6.42
C LEU A 136 16.02 4.64 -7.42
N ILE A 137 15.78 4.46 -8.71
CA ILE A 137 16.73 4.83 -9.77
C ILE A 137 16.97 6.35 -9.77
N ASP A 138 15.90 7.14 -9.76
CA ASP A 138 15.98 8.61 -9.75
C ASP A 138 16.75 9.11 -8.52
N ARG A 139 16.46 8.54 -7.35
CA ARG A 139 17.20 8.82 -6.11
C ARG A 139 18.70 8.52 -6.26
N GLN A 140 19.05 7.39 -6.89
CA GLN A 140 20.44 6.98 -7.05
C GLN A 140 21.20 7.88 -8.04
N ILE A 141 20.52 8.40 -9.06
CA ILE A 141 21.09 9.32 -10.03
C ILE A 141 21.28 10.71 -9.40
N ALA A 142 20.28 11.22 -8.69
CA ALA A 142 20.32 12.54 -8.05
C ALA A 142 21.43 12.70 -7.00
N VAL A 143 21.92 11.60 -6.41
CA VAL A 143 23.05 11.62 -5.46
C VAL A 143 24.42 11.79 -6.17
N LYS A 144 24.48 11.56 -7.49
CA LYS A 144 25.72 11.66 -8.27
C LYS A 144 25.98 13.06 -8.85
N GLU A 145 24.97 13.93 -8.86
CA GLU A 145 25.06 15.34 -9.28
C GLU A 145 25.34 16.24 -8.08
#